data_AF-A0A4S2GUN1-F1
#
_entry.id   AF-A0A4S2GUN1-F1
#
_cell.length_a   1.000
_cell.length_b   1.000
_cell.length_c   1.000
_cell.angle_alpha   90.00
_cell.angle_beta   90.00
_cell.angle_gamma   90.00
#
_symmetry.space_group_name_H-M   'P 1'
#
loop_
_entity.id
_entity.type
_entity.pdbx_description
1 polymer ?
#
loop_
_entity_poly.entity_id
_entity_poly.type
_entity_poly.pdbx_seq_one_letter_code
_entity_poly.pdbx_strand_id
1 'polypeptide(L)'
;FQEFMIMPVGLESFSEGLRCGAEIFHALGKRLKADGHNTNVGDEGGFAPDLKSPEAALDAILKAVEDAGYTPGEEVALALDVASTEVFRNGKYVLDGAGTSYESDGFA
;
A
#
# COMPACT_ATOMS: atom_id res chain seq x y z
N PHE A 1 7.86 -5.50 2.03
CA PHE A 1 6.44 -5.51 2.40
C PHE A 1 5.72 -6.28 1.33
N GLN A 2 4.81 -7.17 1.73
CA GLN A 2 4.05 -7.98 0.79
C GLN A 2 2.84 -7.20 0.28
N GLU A 3 2.04 -6.66 1.21
CA GLU A 3 0.79 -5.98 0.86
C GLU A 3 0.67 -4.60 1.51
N PHE A 4 0.18 -3.65 0.72
CA PHE A 4 -0.27 -2.34 1.16
C PHE A 4 -1.75 -2.22 0.84
N MET A 5 -2.57 -2.01 1.87
CA MET A 5 -4.03 -2.06 1.76
C MET A 5 -4.66 -0.75 2.20
N ILE A 6 -5.83 -0.46 1.64
CA ILE A 6 -6.75 0.58 2.10
C ILE A 6 -7.89 -0.06 2.90
N MET A 7 -8.39 0.64 3.90
CA MET A 7 -9.52 0.23 4.72
C MET A 7 -10.54 1.37 4.80
N PRO A 8 -11.69 1.29 4.10
CA PRO A 8 -12.76 2.28 4.17
C PRO A 8 -13.51 2.16 5.51
N VAL A 9 -12.96 2.75 6.58
CA VAL A 9 -13.46 2.61 7.96
C VAL A 9 -14.51 3.64 8.35
N GLY A 10 -14.57 4.77 7.66
CA GLY A 10 -15.49 5.88 7.97
C GLY A 10 -16.79 5.86 7.17
N LEU A 11 -17.02 4.86 6.31
CA LEU A 11 -18.20 4.81 5.43
C LEU A 11 -19.36 4.03 6.04
N GLU A 12 -20.59 4.45 5.73
CA GLU A 12 -21.81 3.99 6.42
C GLU A 12 -22.24 2.56 6.08
N SER A 13 -21.73 1.97 5.00
CA SER A 13 -22.11 0.63 4.57
C SER A 13 -21.01 -0.07 3.81
N PHE A 14 -21.12 -1.40 3.73
CA PHE A 14 -20.24 -2.21 2.89
C PHE A 14 -20.26 -1.79 1.42
N SER A 15 -21.43 -1.42 0.87
CA SER A 15 -21.56 -0.98 -0.51
C SER A 15 -20.79 0.31 -0.77
N GLU A 16 -20.82 1.26 0.17
CA GLU A 16 -20.01 2.48 0.11
C GLU A 16 -18.52 2.17 0.24
N GLY A 17 -18.15 1.26 1.17
CA GLY A 17 -16.78 0.77 1.31
C GLY A 17 -16.23 0.15 0.01
N LEU A 18 -17.01 -0.69 -0.65
CA LEU A 18 -16.63 -1.33 -1.91
C LEU A 18 -16.48 -0.29 -3.03
N ARG A 19 -17.42 0.67 -3.12
CA ARG A 19 -17.36 1.77 -4.09
C ARG A 19 -16.09 2.61 -3.90
N CYS A 20 -15.81 3.01 -2.66
CA CYS A 20 -14.59 3.71 -2.28
C CYS A 20 -13.34 2.95 -2.71
N GLY A 21 -13.26 1.64 -2.43
CA GLY A 21 -12.14 0.80 -2.84
C GLY A 21 -11.91 0.81 -4.36
N ALA A 22 -12.99 0.68 -5.14
CA ALA A 22 -12.93 0.71 -6.61
C ALA A 22 -12.50 2.07 -7.16
N GLU A 23 -13.04 3.17 -6.60
CA GLU A 23 -12.70 4.53 -7.00
C GLU A 23 -11.21 4.83 -6.73
N ILE A 24 -10.70 4.46 -5.56
CA ILE A 24 -9.28 4.61 -5.19
C ILE A 24 -8.38 3.74 -6.07
N PHE A 25 -8.77 2.50 -6.38
CA PHE A 25 -8.01 1.63 -7.28
C PHE A 25 -7.83 2.27 -8.67
N HIS A 26 -8.90 2.81 -9.26
CA HIS A 26 -8.81 3.54 -10.52
C HIS A 26 -8.04 4.87 -10.40
N ALA A 27 -8.19 5.54 -9.25
CA ALA A 27 -7.34 6.60 -8.71
C ALA A 27 -5.84 6.34 -8.94
N LEU A 28 -5.38 5.31 -8.23
CA LEU A 28 -4.00 4.86 -8.16
C LEU A 28 -3.48 4.42 -9.53
N GLY A 29 -4.26 3.66 -10.29
CA GLY A 29 -3.86 3.21 -11.63
C GLY A 29 -3.58 4.37 -12.58
N LYS A 30 -4.37 5.46 -12.53
CA LYS A 30 -4.10 6.67 -13.34
C LYS A 30 -2.82 7.36 -12.91
N ARG A 31 -2.56 7.49 -11.61
CA ARG A 31 -1.33 8.09 -11.07
C ARG A 31 -0.10 7.30 -11.48
N LEU A 32 -0.08 5.99 -11.20
CA LEU A 32 1.03 5.10 -11.55
C LEU A 32 1.36 5.20 -13.04
N LYS A 33 0.34 5.20 -13.91
CA LYS A 33 0.53 5.36 -15.35
C LYS A 33 1.10 6.73 -15.73
N ALA A 34 0.63 7.80 -15.09
CA ALA A 34 1.14 9.16 -15.34
C ALA A 34 2.61 9.31 -14.93
N ASP A 35 3.01 8.63 -13.86
CA ASP A 35 4.38 8.61 -13.34
C ASP A 35 5.28 7.59 -14.09
N GLY A 36 4.75 6.91 -15.11
CA GLY A 36 5.50 5.98 -15.96
C GLY A 36 5.71 4.59 -15.36
N HIS A 37 5.00 4.25 -14.28
CA HIS A 37 5.03 2.93 -13.68
C HIS A 37 4.11 1.92 -14.41
N ASN A 38 4.44 0.63 -14.27
CA ASN A 38 3.59 -0.44 -14.75
C ASN A 38 2.28 -0.51 -13.94
N THR A 39 1.16 -0.82 -14.60
CA THR A 39 -0.16 -1.01 -13.98
C THR A 39 -0.70 -2.43 -14.18
N ASN A 40 0.19 -3.41 -14.44
CA ASN A 40 -0.17 -4.81 -14.36
C ASN A 40 -0.55 -5.17 -12.92
N VAL A 41 -1.47 -6.12 -12.80
CA VAL A 41 -1.95 -6.61 -11.52
C VAL A 41 -1.22 -7.89 -11.13
N GLY A 42 -0.99 -8.06 -9.83
CA GLY A 42 -0.50 -9.30 -9.23
C GLY A 42 -1.62 -10.30 -8.95
N ASP A 43 -1.30 -11.34 -8.19
CA ASP A 43 -2.22 -12.45 -7.90
C ASP A 43 -3.48 -12.01 -7.13
N GLU A 44 -3.39 -10.96 -6.34
CA GLU A 44 -4.48 -10.40 -5.53
C GLU A 44 -5.20 -9.22 -6.21
N GLY A 45 -4.85 -8.93 -7.47
CA GLY A 45 -5.48 -7.85 -8.23
C GLY A 45 -4.95 -6.44 -7.92
N GLY A 46 -4.07 -6.28 -6.94
CA GLY A 46 -3.33 -5.03 -6.68
C GLY A 46 -2.26 -4.75 -7.75
N PHE A 47 -1.88 -3.47 -7.92
CA PHE A 47 -0.80 -3.10 -8.83
C PHE A 47 0.57 -3.54 -8.28
N ALA A 48 1.47 -3.96 -9.16
CA ALA A 48 2.84 -4.33 -8.82
C ALA A 48 3.89 -3.41 -9.50
N PRO A 49 3.93 -2.09 -9.18
CA PRO A 49 4.92 -1.18 -9.71
C PRO A 49 6.29 -1.36 -9.04
N ASP A 50 7.36 -1.08 -9.78
CA ASP A 50 8.71 -0.98 -9.23
C ASP A 50 8.89 0.40 -8.56
N LEU A 51 8.70 0.45 -7.24
CA LEU A 51 8.80 1.67 -6.43
C LEU A 51 10.07 1.66 -5.58
N LYS A 52 10.63 2.86 -5.37
CA LYS A 52 11.94 3.05 -4.72
C LYS A 52 11.94 2.71 -3.23
N SER A 53 10.81 2.80 -2.55
CA SER A 53 10.70 2.51 -1.12
C SER A 53 9.26 2.21 -0.70
N PRO A 54 9.06 1.60 0.49
CA PRO A 54 7.75 1.41 1.09
C PRO A 54 6.98 2.72 1.29
N GLU A 55 7.67 3.78 1.71
CA GLU A 55 7.09 5.12 1.90
C GLU A 55 6.57 5.68 0.58
N ALA A 56 7.27 5.44 -0.53
CA ALA A 56 6.79 5.85 -1.85
C ALA A 56 5.48 5.14 -2.24
N ALA A 57 5.31 3.88 -1.84
CA ALA A 57 4.05 3.15 -2.04
C ALA A 57 2.92 3.73 -1.17
N LEU A 58 3.19 4.00 0.10
CA LEU A 58 2.23 4.64 1.02
C LEU A 58 1.81 6.02 0.52
N ASP A 59 2.75 6.84 0.09
CA ASP A 59 2.48 8.18 -0.47
C ASP A 59 1.61 8.10 -1.72
N ALA A 60 1.87 7.15 -2.62
CA ALA A 60 1.08 6.96 -3.82
C ALA A 60 -0.37 6.56 -3.50
N ILE A 61 -0.55 5.67 -2.50
CA ILE A 61 -1.87 5.25 -2.04
C ILE A 61 -2.61 6.41 -1.38
N LEU A 62 -1.98 7.14 -0.46
CA LEU A 62 -2.60 8.30 0.21
C LEU A 62 -3.05 9.36 -0.80
N LYS A 63 -2.20 9.67 -1.78
CA LYS A 63 -2.57 10.58 -2.88
C LYS A 63 -3.73 10.04 -3.71
N ALA A 64 -3.82 8.73 -3.92
CA ALA A 64 -4.95 8.12 -4.64
C ALA A 64 -6.26 8.19 -3.85
N VAL A 65 -6.19 8.08 -2.51
CA VAL A 65 -7.32 8.31 -1.60
C VAL A 65 -7.84 9.74 -1.77
N GLU A 66 -6.95 10.73 -1.71
CA GLU A 66 -7.30 12.15 -1.89
C GLU A 66 -7.88 12.45 -3.28
N ASP A 67 -7.29 11.88 -4.35
CA ASP A 67 -7.78 12.06 -5.72
C ASP A 67 -9.18 11.47 -5.95
N ALA A 68 -9.50 10.40 -5.21
CA ALA A 68 -10.82 9.80 -5.23
C ALA A 68 -11.85 10.59 -4.41
N GLY A 69 -11.42 11.64 -3.70
CA GLY A 69 -12.28 12.53 -2.93
C GLY A 69 -12.53 12.08 -1.49
N TYR A 70 -11.71 11.18 -0.95
CA TYR A 70 -11.80 10.69 0.42
C TYR A 70 -10.70 11.27 1.31
N THR A 71 -10.96 11.32 2.61
CA THR A 71 -10.06 11.87 3.63
C THR A 71 -9.25 10.76 4.31
N PRO A 72 -7.91 10.72 4.14
CA PRO A 72 -7.07 9.75 4.84
C PRO A 72 -7.17 9.88 6.37
N GLY A 73 -7.20 8.74 7.06
CA GLY A 73 -7.29 8.66 8.53
C GLY A 73 -8.71 8.87 9.10
N GLU A 74 -9.60 9.55 8.38
CA GLU A 74 -11.01 9.72 8.77
C GLU A 74 -11.92 8.73 8.04
N GLU A 75 -11.89 8.74 6.70
CA GLU A 75 -12.73 7.87 5.87
C GLU A 75 -11.99 6.59 5.48
N VAL A 76 -10.68 6.69 5.23
CA VAL A 76 -9.84 5.58 4.76
C VAL A 76 -8.58 5.47 5.59
N ALA A 77 -8.39 4.32 6.23
CA ALA A 77 -7.16 3.94 6.92
C ALA A 77 -6.24 3.11 6.00
N LEU A 78 -4.98 2.97 6.38
CA LEU A 78 -4.03 2.06 5.74
C LEU A 78 -3.81 0.82 6.60
N ALA A 79 -3.62 -0.31 5.95
CA ALA A 79 -3.20 -1.56 6.57
C ALA A 79 -2.03 -2.19 5.81
N LEU A 80 -1.20 -2.96 6.51
CA LEU A 80 0.01 -3.56 5.97
C LEU A 80 0.04 -5.05 6.30
N ASP A 81 0.33 -5.89 5.30
CA ASP A 81 0.94 -7.20 5.54
C ASP A 81 2.42 -7.13 5.17
N VAL A 82 3.26 -7.17 6.20
CA VAL A 82 4.70 -7.14 6.04
C VAL A 82 5.23 -8.49 5.55
N ALA A 83 4.53 -9.59 5.87
CA ALA A 83 5.03 -10.96 5.76
C ALA A 83 6.45 -11.09 6.33
N SER A 84 6.66 -10.60 7.56
CA SER A 84 7.99 -10.35 8.12
C SER A 84 8.90 -11.58 8.22
N THR A 85 8.33 -12.79 8.20
CA THR A 85 9.07 -14.06 8.10
C THR A 85 9.87 -14.18 6.80
N GLU A 86 9.41 -13.57 5.71
CA GLU A 86 10.10 -13.58 4.42
C GLU A 86 11.37 -12.74 4.41
N VAL A 87 11.45 -11.75 5.29
CA VAL A 87 12.62 -10.90 5.46
C VAL A 87 13.45 -11.27 6.70
N PHE A 88 13.00 -12.22 7.52
CA PHE A 88 13.72 -12.62 8.74
C PHE A 88 14.80 -13.67 8.45
N ARG A 89 16.08 -13.34 8.67
CA ARG A 89 17.23 -14.22 8.44
C ARG A 89 18.26 -14.06 9.55
N ASN A 90 18.73 -15.17 10.11
CA ASN A 90 19.79 -15.20 11.12
C ASN A 90 19.55 -14.28 12.34
N GLY A 91 18.31 -14.22 12.84
CA GLY A 91 17.97 -13.41 14.01
C GLY A 91 17.61 -11.95 13.73
N LYS A 92 17.66 -11.50 12.46
CA LYS A 92 17.42 -10.11 12.06
C LYS A 92 16.40 -10.02 10.93
N TYR A 93 15.73 -8.87 10.81
CA TYR A 93 14.89 -8.54 9.67
C TYR A 93 15.73 -7.80 8.63
N VAL A 94 15.91 -8.38 7.44
CA VAL A 94 16.78 -7.90 6.36
C VAL A 94 15.93 -7.40 5.21
N LEU A 95 15.92 -6.08 4.98
CA LEU A 95 15.18 -5.45 3.89
C LEU A 95 16.13 -5.23 2.71
N ASP A 96 16.28 -6.25 1.85
CA ASP A 96 17.24 -6.23 0.72
C ASP A 96 17.08 -5.01 -0.19
N GLY A 97 15.83 -4.66 -0.55
CA GLY A 97 15.55 -3.49 -1.39
C GLY A 97 15.95 -2.14 -0.77
N ALA A 98 16.04 -2.07 0.56
CA ALA A 98 16.47 -0.89 1.29
C ALA A 98 17.94 -0.97 1.76
N GLY A 99 18.60 -2.11 1.60
CA GLY A 99 19.97 -2.35 2.09
C GLY A 99 20.12 -2.21 3.61
N THR A 100 19.06 -2.44 4.38
CA THR A 100 19.02 -2.25 5.83
C THR A 100 18.68 -3.53 6.58
N SER A 101 19.14 -3.63 7.84
CA SER A 101 18.82 -4.74 8.73
C SER A 101 18.47 -4.26 10.12
N TYR A 102 17.48 -4.88 10.74
CA TYR A 102 16.94 -4.49 12.04
C TYR A 102 16.90 -5.68 13.00
N GLU A 103 17.19 -5.43 14.28
CA GLU A 103 16.76 -6.31 15.37
C GLU A 103 15.25 -6.16 15.59
N SER A 104 14.63 -7.06 16.34
CA SER A 104 13.17 -7.03 16.57
C SER A 104 12.66 -5.72 17.19
N ASP A 105 13.43 -5.09 18.06
CA ASP A 105 13.08 -3.80 18.67
C ASP A 105 13.16 -2.62 17.70
N GLY A 106 14.03 -2.71 16.70
CA GLY A 106 14.20 -1.70 15.64
C GLY A 106 13.34 -1.93 14.40
N PHE A 107 12.65 -3.07 14.30
CA PHE A 107 11.75 -3.40 13.17
C PHE A 107 10.27 -3.11 13.45
N ALA A 108 9.92 -2.80 14.71
CA ALA A 108 8.56 -2.55 15.16
C ALA A 108 8.03 -1.16 14.79
#